data_AF-A0A355FSB0-F1
#
_entry.id   AF-A0A355FSB0-F1
#
_cell.length_a   1.000
_cell.length_b   1.000
_cell.length_c   1.000
_cell.angle_alpha   90.00
_cell.angle_beta   90.00
_cell.angle_gamma   90.00
#
_symmetry.space_group_name_H-M   'P 1'
#
loop_
_entity.id
_entity.type
_entity.pdbx_description
1 polymer ?
#
loop_
_entity_poly.entity_id
_entity_poly.type
_entity_poly.pdbx_seq_one_letter_code
_entity_poly.pdbx_strand_id
1 'polypeptide(L)' 'MVVEVGMGLKMALLYGGQSGEHEVSVMSAASVAQAINGKMDLLPIGITKKGQWIPG' A
#
# COMPACT_ATOMS: atom_id res chain seq x y z
N MET A 1 -20.71 8.97 -6.15
CA MET A 1 -19.76 7.87 -5.87
C MET A 1 -19.68 7.75 -4.37
N VAL A 2 -20.40 6.80 -3.78
CA VAL A 2 -20.36 6.54 -2.34
C VAL A 2 -19.36 5.41 -2.11
N VAL A 3 -18.25 5.71 -1.43
CA VAL A 3 -17.29 4.69 -1.04
C VAL A 3 -17.78 4.13 0.28
N GLU A 4 -18.27 2.90 0.27
CA GLU A 4 -18.78 2.25 1.47
C GLU A 4 -17.59 1.91 2.38
N VAL A 5 -17.53 2.54 3.54
CA VAL A 5 -16.47 2.32 4.53
C VAL A 5 -16.94 1.18 5.43
N GLY A 6 -16.49 -0.05 5.13
CA GLY A 6 -16.73 -1.19 6.02
C GLY A 6 -16.21 -0.91 7.43
N MET A 7 -16.92 -1.39 8.46
CA MET A 7 -16.68 -1.14 9.90
C MET A 7 -15.36 -1.75 10.46
N GLY A 8 -14.42 -2.14 9.60
CA GLY A 8 -13.11 -2.68 9.98
C GLY A 8 -12.05 -1.58 10.09
N LEU A 9 -10.97 -1.87 10.84
CA LEU A 9 -9.80 -0.99 10.87
C LEU A 9 -9.26 -0.81 9.44
N LYS A 10 -9.00 0.43 9.05
CA LYS A 10 -8.43 0.78 7.74
C LYS A 10 -6.95 1.09 7.88
N MET A 11 -6.13 0.54 6.99
CA MET A 11 -4.69 0.79 6.97
C MET A 11 -4.22 1.16 5.57
N ALA A 12 -3.64 2.34 5.43
CA ALA A 12 -2.90 2.72 4.24
C ALA A 12 -1.50 2.11 4.28
N LEU A 13 -1.09 1.44 3.21
CA LEU A 13 0.24 0.86 3.05
C LEU A 13 1.01 1.65 1.99
N LEU A 14 1.96 2.47 2.41
CA LEU A 14 2.82 3.27 1.53
C LEU A 14 4.08 2.49 1.15
N TYR A 15 4.46 2.48 -0.12
CA TYR A 15 5.63 1.74 -0.61
C TYR A 15 6.22 2.27 -1.91
N GLY A 16 7.40 1.75 -2.29
CA GLY A 16 8.16 2.18 -3.46
C GLY A 16 9.06 3.37 -3.15
N GLY A 17 8.93 4.44 -3.92
CA GLY A 17 9.66 5.70 -3.77
C GLY A 17 10.73 5.94 -4.83
N GLN A 18 11.21 7.18 -4.90
CA GLN A 18 12.37 7.58 -5.68
C GLN A 18 13.65 7.27 -4.88
N SER A 19 14.01 6.00 -4.83
CA SER A 19 15.17 5.47 -4.10
C SER A 19 15.79 4.30 -4.85
N GLY A 20 17.07 4.02 -4.61
CA GLY A 20 17.73 2.78 -5.05
C GLY A 20 17.14 1.52 -4.40
N GLU A 21 16.38 1.67 -3.32
CA GLU A 21 15.70 0.58 -2.61
C GLU A 21 14.23 0.40 -3.03
N HIS A 22 13.81 1.00 -4.15
CA HIS A 22 12.43 0.95 -4.63
C HIS A 22 11.89 -0.49 -4.68
N GLU A 23 12.63 -1.41 -5.30
CA GLU A 23 12.27 -2.83 -5.40
C GLU A 23 12.16 -3.50 -4.02
N VAL A 24 13.04 -3.15 -3.09
CA VAL A 24 13.03 -3.70 -1.72
C VAL A 24 11.78 -3.24 -0.98
N SER A 25 11.39 -1.97 -1.11
CA SER A 25 10.15 -1.44 -0.54
C SER A 25 8.91 -2.14 -1.12
N VAL A 26 8.87 -2.37 -2.45
CA VAL A 26 7.77 -3.10 -3.11
C VAL A 26 7.65 -4.53 -2.59
N MET A 27 8.76 -5.27 -2.47
CA MET A 27 8.76 -6.64 -1.95
C MET A 27 8.37 -6.70 -0.47
N SER A 28 8.78 -5.70 0.31
CA SER A 28 8.42 -5.58 1.73
C SER A 28 6.91 -5.34 1.88
N ALA A 29 6.34 -4.45 1.06
CA ALA A 29 4.90 -4.18 1.05
C ALA A 29 4.08 -5.41 0.69
N ALA A 30 4.53 -6.23 -0.28
CA ALA A 30 3.88 -7.49 -0.61
C ALA A 30 3.83 -8.46 0.59
N SER A 31 4.93 -8.58 1.32
CA SER A 31 5.02 -9.41 2.53
C SER A 31 4.09 -8.92 3.64
N VAL A 32 4.04 -7.61 3.86
CA VAL A 32 3.13 -6.97 4.84
C VAL A 32 1.67 -7.19 4.45
N ALA A 33 1.30 -6.95 3.20
CA ALA A 33 -0.07 -7.16 2.71
C ALA A 33 -0.52 -8.62 2.90
N GLN A 34 0.37 -9.59 2.63
CA GLN A 34 0.08 -11.01 2.84
C GLN A 34 -0.15 -11.34 4.33
N ALA A 35 0.66 -10.80 5.23
CA ALA A 35 0.52 -11.03 6.68
C ALA A 35 -0.76 -10.41 7.27
N ILE A 36 -1.30 -9.39 6.60
CA ILE A 36 -2.44 -8.60 7.03
C ILE A 36 -3.77 -9.08 6.41
N ASN A 37 -3.72 -9.81 5.29
CA ASN A 37 -4.88 -10.28 4.55
C ASN A 37 -6.02 -10.81 5.47
N GLY A 38 -7.23 -10.24 5.33
CA GLY A 38 -8.41 -10.61 6.10
C GLY A 38 -8.50 -10.03 7.53
N LYS A 39 -7.50 -9.28 8.01
CA LYS A 39 -7.50 -8.66 9.36
C LYS A 39 -7.95 -7.20 9.37
N MET A 40 -7.71 -6.47 8.27
CA MET A 40 -8.04 -5.06 8.12
C MET A 40 -8.25 -4.72 6.64
N ASP A 41 -8.96 -3.62 6.38
CA ASP A 41 -9.16 -3.07 5.05
C ASP A 41 -7.90 -2.31 4.62
N LEU A 42 -7.18 -2.85 3.64
CA LEU A 42 -5.84 -2.41 3.25
C LEU A 42 -5.91 -1.56 1.99
N LEU A 43 -5.41 -0.32 2.06
CA LEU A 43 -5.29 0.60 0.93
C LEU A 43 -3.82 0.73 0.50
N PRO A 44 -3.36 0.01 -0.54
CA PRO A 44 -1.99 0.07 -0.99
C PRO A 44 -1.74 1.32 -1.83
N ILE A 45 -0.81 2.20 -1.42
CA ILE A 45 -0.49 3.44 -2.14
C ILE A 45 0.97 3.38 -2.58
N GLY A 46 1.18 3.29 -3.90
CA GLY A 46 2.51 3.18 -4.49
C GLY A 46 3.14 4.53 -4.81
N ILE A 47 4.45 4.65 -4.66
CA ILE A 47 5.24 5.78 -5.16
C ILE A 47 6.21 5.23 -6.21
N THR A 48 6.14 5.73 -7.44
CA THR A 48 7.03 5.29 -8.52
C THR A 48 8.48 5.75 -8.30
N LYS A 49 9.42 5.19 -9.08
CA LYS A 49 10.81 5.68 -9.15
C LYS A 49 10.94 7.15 -9.57
N LYS A 50 9.90 7.75 -10.15
CA LYS A 50 9.85 9.17 -10.53
C LYS A 50 9.16 10.04 -9.47
N GLY A 51 8.85 9.48 -8.29
CA GLY A 51 8.15 10.19 -7.22
C GLY A 51 6.64 10.40 -7.46
N GLN A 52 6.09 9.81 -8.52
CA GLN A 52 4.65 9.89 -8.81
C GLN A 52 3.87 8.96 -7.88
N TRP A 53 2.79 9.48 -7.30
CA TRP A 53 1.90 8.73 -6.42
C TRP A 53 0.84 7.99 -7.23
N ILE A 54 0.65 6.71 -6.93
CA ILE A 54 -0.37 5.84 -7.50
C ILE A 54 -1.41 5.58 -6.39
N PRO A 55 -2.65 6.09 -6.53
CA PRO A 55 -3.70 5.83 -5.57
C PRO A 55 -4.06 4.33 -5.54
N GLY A 56 -4.42 3.85 -4.34
CA GLY A 56 -4.77 2.46 -4.07
C GLY A 56 -6.18 2.06 -4.47
#